data_AF-A0A1G5CL81-F1
#
_entry.id   AF-A0A1G5CL81-F1
#
_cell.length_a   1.000
_cell.length_b   1.000
_cell.length_c   1.000
_cell.angle_alpha   90.00
_cell.angle_beta   90.00
_cell.angle_gamma   90.00
#
_symmetry.space_group_name_H-M   'P 1'
#
loop_
_entity.id
_entity.type
_entity.pdbx_description
1 polymer ?
#
loop_
_entity_poly.entity_id
_entity_poly.type
_entity_poly.pdbx_seq_one_letter_code
_entity_poly.pdbx_strand_id
1 'polypeptide(L)'
;MMVLPMNAVDDDFDGQRKFSVSINGDGTQSFQDETEYRQQGTDFGALEYNQLCAAIQGFTASTTVFSADHSTVAETDANNRQKVTVFSRDANGNRVVTETLKNADNSVIGTKTTTFNNANRTITEEVQL
;
A
#
# COMPACT_ATOMS: atom_id res chain seq x y z
N MET A 1 3.22 -3.74 14.56
CA MET A 1 3.34 -3.99 13.11
C MET A 1 4.21 -5.21 12.93
N MET A 2 3.71 -6.25 12.26
CA MET A 2 4.52 -7.45 11.96
C MET A 2 5.31 -7.15 10.67
N VAL A 3 6.64 -7.24 10.74
CA VAL A 3 7.52 -7.05 9.58
C VAL A 3 7.64 -8.39 8.87
N LEU A 4 7.23 -8.46 7.61
CA LEU A 4 7.37 -9.69 6.83
C LEU A 4 8.84 -9.90 6.38
N PRO A 5 9.29 -11.16 6.18
CA PRO A 5 10.63 -11.46 5.71
C PRO A 5 10.82 -11.05 4.24
N MET A 6 11.87 -10.25 3.96
CA MET A 6 12.22 -9.76 2.61
C MET A 6 12.81 -10.89 1.76
N ASN A 7 12.47 -10.90 0.46
CA ASN A 7 12.92 -11.91 -0.54
C ASN A 7 12.47 -13.35 -0.26
N ALA A 8 11.20 -13.53 0.12
CA ALA A 8 10.60 -14.86 0.15
C ALA A 8 10.57 -15.45 -1.27
N VAL A 9 11.21 -16.60 -1.42
CA VAL A 9 11.22 -17.42 -2.63
C VAL A 9 10.46 -18.71 -2.34
N ASP A 10 9.69 -19.19 -3.30
CA ASP A 10 8.99 -20.46 -3.22
C ASP A 10 9.70 -21.51 -4.10
N ASP A 11 9.60 -22.76 -3.67
CA ASP A 11 10.09 -23.91 -4.44
C ASP A 11 9.09 -24.20 -5.55
N ASP A 12 9.39 -23.73 -6.77
CA ASP A 12 8.60 -23.98 -7.96
C ASP A 12 9.18 -25.14 -8.79
N PHE A 13 8.33 -25.90 -9.46
CA PHE A 13 8.75 -26.95 -10.39
C PHE A 13 7.74 -27.09 -11.51
N ASP A 14 8.21 -27.42 -12.71
CA ASP A 14 7.35 -27.62 -13.87
C ASP A 14 7.19 -29.11 -14.20
N GLY A 15 5.99 -29.50 -14.60
CA GLY A 15 5.64 -30.87 -14.96
C GLY A 15 5.35 -31.79 -13.77
N GLN A 16 5.66 -33.08 -13.92
CA GLN A 16 5.41 -34.10 -12.89
C GLN A 16 6.62 -34.24 -11.95
N ARG A 17 6.34 -34.45 -10.67
CA ARG A 17 7.39 -34.79 -9.69
C ARG A 17 8.09 -36.08 -10.09
N LYS A 18 9.40 -36.11 -9.92
CA LYS A 18 10.26 -37.26 -10.23
C LYS A 18 10.66 -37.92 -8.92
N PHE A 19 10.45 -39.21 -8.82
CA PHE A 19 10.87 -40.00 -7.66
C PHE A 19 11.71 -41.18 -8.11
N SER A 20 12.83 -41.41 -7.45
CA SER A 20 13.55 -42.69 -7.53
C SER A 20 13.06 -43.64 -6.46
N VAL A 21 12.94 -44.92 -6.82
CA VAL A 21 12.45 -45.98 -5.93
C VAL A 21 13.58 -46.96 -5.66
N SER A 22 13.87 -47.18 -4.38
CA SER A 22 14.79 -48.23 -3.94
C SER A 22 14.02 -49.27 -3.14
N ILE A 23 14.17 -50.54 -3.51
CA ILE A 23 13.62 -51.66 -2.74
C ILE A 23 14.63 -52.02 -1.65
N ASN A 24 14.18 -51.93 -0.41
CA ASN A 24 14.98 -52.23 0.77
C ASN A 24 15.04 -53.75 0.99
N GLY A 25 16.08 -54.21 1.68
CA GLY A 25 16.28 -55.63 1.96
C GLY A 25 15.16 -56.29 2.79
N ASP A 26 14.29 -55.50 3.42
CA ASP A 26 13.12 -55.93 4.20
C ASP A 26 11.82 -55.97 3.36
N GLY A 27 11.91 -55.75 2.05
CA GLY A 27 10.76 -55.74 1.14
C GLY A 27 9.97 -54.42 1.14
N THR A 28 10.37 -53.43 1.94
CA THR A 28 9.80 -52.08 1.87
C THR A 28 10.38 -51.30 0.70
N GLN A 29 9.72 -50.21 0.31
CA GLN A 29 10.19 -49.32 -0.73
C GLN A 29 10.48 -47.94 -0.13
N SER A 30 11.62 -47.37 -0.48
CA SER A 30 11.95 -45.98 -0.20
C SER A 30 11.81 -45.16 -1.48
N PHE A 31 11.30 -43.94 -1.32
CA PHE A 31 11.10 -42.98 -2.40
C PHE A 31 11.98 -41.77 -2.10
N GLN A 32 12.88 -41.43 -3.03
CA GLN A 32 13.66 -40.20 -2.98
C GLN A 32 13.12 -39.24 -4.04
N ASP A 33 12.79 -38.01 -3.62
CA ASP A 33 12.41 -36.94 -4.55
C ASP A 33 13.65 -36.48 -5.33
N GLU A 34 13.57 -36.57 -6.65
CA GLU A 34 14.58 -36.12 -7.62
C GLU A 34 14.02 -34.99 -8.51
N THR A 35 12.93 -34.37 -8.08
CA THR A 35 12.36 -33.20 -8.77
C THR A 35 13.35 -32.04 -8.67
N GLU A 36 13.73 -31.47 -9.81
CA GLU A 36 14.52 -30.25 -9.84
C GLU A 36 13.61 -29.06 -9.54
N TYR A 37 13.76 -28.49 -8.35
CA TYR A 37 13.07 -27.27 -7.95
C TYR A 37 13.85 -26.04 -8.41
N ARG A 38 13.12 -25.02 -8.84
CA ARG A 38 13.62 -23.67 -9.11
C ARG A 38 13.08 -22.77 -8.01
N GLN A 39 13.88 -21.81 -7.57
CA GLN A 39 13.39 -20.76 -6.68
C GLN A 39 12.65 -19.73 -7.53
N GLN A 40 11.33 -19.61 -7.35
CA GLN A 40 10.56 -18.55 -7.98
C GLN A 40 10.03 -17.60 -6.89
N GLY A 41 10.38 -16.33 -7.02
CA GLY A 41 9.87 -15.25 -6.17
C GLY A 41 9.34 -14.12 -7.04
N THR A 42 8.61 -13.20 -6.44
CA THR A 42 8.21 -11.94 -7.08
C THR A 42 8.98 -10.80 -6.42
N ASP A 43 9.35 -9.78 -7.20
CA ASP A 43 9.96 -8.55 -6.68
C ASP A 43 9.00 -7.79 -5.75
N PHE A 44 7.69 -8.09 -5.81
CA PHE A 44 6.72 -7.65 -4.81
C PHE A 44 6.67 -8.65 -3.66
N GLY A 45 7.18 -8.26 -2.51
CA GLY A 45 7.23 -9.10 -1.34
C GLY A 45 7.05 -8.30 -0.06
N ALA A 46 7.76 -8.73 0.97
CA ALA A 46 7.65 -8.10 2.27
C ALA A 46 8.18 -6.67 2.31
N LEU A 47 9.19 -6.32 1.51
CA LEU A 47 9.75 -4.97 1.51
C LEU A 47 8.72 -3.96 1.05
N GLU A 48 8.09 -4.22 -0.09
CA GLU A 48 7.08 -3.37 -0.73
C GLU A 48 5.83 -3.29 0.16
N TYR A 49 5.43 -4.40 0.79
CA TYR A 49 4.35 -4.41 1.76
C TYR A 49 4.67 -3.57 3.00
N ASN A 50 5.87 -3.73 3.57
CA ASN A 50 6.30 -2.95 4.72
C ASN A 50 6.37 -1.45 4.38
N GLN A 51 6.85 -1.10 3.18
CA GLN A 51 6.86 0.28 2.67
C GLN A 51 5.45 0.83 2.48
N LEU A 52 4.53 0.04 1.93
CA LEU A 52 3.12 0.40 1.80
C LEU A 52 2.48 0.64 3.16
N CYS A 53 2.71 -0.25 4.13
CA CYS A 53 2.22 -0.10 5.49
C CYS A 53 2.82 1.13 6.21
N ALA A 54 4.09 1.43 5.97
CA ALA A 54 4.72 2.66 6.48
C ALA A 54 4.08 3.90 5.86
N ALA A 55 3.80 3.88 4.55
CA ALA A 55 3.12 4.96 3.85
C ALA A 55 1.69 5.18 4.37
N ILE A 56 0.93 4.10 4.61
CA ILE A 56 -0.41 4.17 5.24
C ILE A 56 -0.34 4.79 6.64
N GLN A 57 0.72 4.53 7.40
CA GLN A 57 0.94 5.14 8.71
C GLN A 57 1.52 6.57 8.65
N GLY A 58 1.69 7.15 7.46
CA GLY A 58 2.14 8.53 7.29
C GLY A 58 3.67 8.72 7.33
N PHE A 59 4.46 7.64 7.25
CA PHE A 59 5.93 7.71 7.23
C PHE A 59 6.49 7.85 5.80
N THR A 60 5.82 8.60 4.94
CA THR A 60 6.35 8.96 3.61
C THR A 60 6.92 10.38 3.68
N ALA A 61 8.16 10.55 3.23
CA ALA A 61 8.76 11.87 3.14
C ALA A 61 8.02 12.73 2.11
N SER A 62 7.60 13.92 2.52
CA SER A 62 6.97 14.92 1.65
C SER A 62 7.57 16.30 1.94
N THR A 63 7.60 17.14 0.90
CA THR A 63 7.83 18.58 1.08
C THR A 63 6.48 19.25 1.28
N THR A 64 6.32 19.91 2.42
CA THR A 64 5.07 20.62 2.77
C THR A 64 5.22 22.11 2.52
N VAL A 65 4.26 22.69 1.79
CA VAL A 65 4.14 24.13 1.57
C VAL A 65 2.74 24.57 1.97
N PHE A 66 2.63 25.63 2.77
CA PHE A 66 1.35 26.24 3.12
C PHE A 66 1.18 27.58 2.39
N SER A 67 -0.05 27.92 2.05
CA SER A 67 -0.37 29.20 1.43
C SER A 67 -0.23 30.37 2.41
N ALA A 68 0.02 31.58 1.89
CA ALA A 68 0.22 32.78 2.72
C ALA A 68 -1.00 33.15 3.57
N ASP A 69 -2.20 32.78 3.14
CA ASP A 69 -3.47 32.95 3.86
C ASP A 69 -3.79 31.77 4.80
N HIS A 70 -2.92 30.75 4.85
CA HIS A 70 -3.08 29.52 5.62
C HIS A 70 -4.35 28.72 5.30
N SER A 71 -4.97 28.95 4.15
CA SER A 71 -6.17 28.21 3.70
C SER A 71 -5.83 26.90 3.01
N THR A 72 -4.59 26.72 2.56
CA THR A 72 -4.17 25.55 1.76
C THR A 72 -2.83 25.01 2.23
N VAL A 73 -2.69 23.70 2.26
CA VAL A 73 -1.44 22.97 2.49
C VAL A 73 -1.23 21.99 1.34
N ALA A 74 -0.07 22.02 0.70
CA ALA A 74 0.32 21.10 -0.35
C ALA A 74 1.52 20.28 0.11
N GLU A 75 1.38 18.95 0.09
CA GLU A 75 2.43 18.00 0.37
C GLU A 75 2.84 17.32 -0.95
N THR A 76 4.11 17.41 -1.32
CA THR A 76 4.65 16.78 -2.54
C THR A 76 5.62 15.66 -2.17
N ASP A 77 5.38 14.45 -2.66
CA ASP A 77 6.25 13.29 -2.43
C ASP A 77 7.49 13.31 -3.36
N ALA A 78 8.41 12.34 -3.18
CA ALA A 78 9.60 12.21 -4.02
C ALA A 78 9.31 11.88 -5.51
N ASN A 79 8.08 11.50 -5.84
CA ASN A 79 7.63 11.18 -7.19
C ASN A 79 6.81 12.31 -7.81
N ASN A 80 6.82 13.51 -7.21
CA ASN A 80 6.03 14.67 -7.59
C ASN A 80 4.50 14.46 -7.51
N ARG A 81 4.03 13.42 -6.82
CA ARG A 81 2.61 13.27 -6.48
C ARG A 81 2.27 14.24 -5.37
N GLN A 82 1.04 14.73 -5.36
CA GLN A 82 0.62 15.76 -4.43
C GLN A 82 -0.62 15.37 -3.64
N LYS A 83 -0.62 15.73 -2.36
CA LYS A 83 -1.84 15.83 -1.55
C LYS A 83 -2.05 17.31 -1.25
N VAL A 84 -3.20 17.84 -1.65
CA VAL A 84 -3.58 19.24 -1.40
C VAL A 84 -4.73 19.26 -0.42
N THR A 85 -4.52 19.87 0.73
CA THR A 85 -5.53 20.06 1.77
C THR A 85 -6.00 21.51 1.75
N VAL A 86 -7.30 21.74 1.61
CA VAL A 86 -7.95 23.05 1.60
C VAL A 86 -8.86 23.18 2.81
N PHE A 87 -8.66 24.22 3.59
CA PHE A 87 -9.48 24.59 4.74
C PHE A 87 -10.46 25.69 4.32
N SER A 88 -11.75 25.41 4.40
CA SER A 88 -12.79 26.32 3.94
C SER A 88 -14.02 26.29 4.85
N ARG A 89 -15.07 27.01 4.43
CA ARG A 89 -16.39 26.94 5.03
C ARG A 89 -17.45 26.71 3.96
N ASP A 90 -18.45 25.91 4.28
CA ASP A 90 -19.62 25.75 3.42
C ASP A 90 -20.56 26.98 3.53
N ALA A 91 -21.64 26.97 2.74
CA ALA A 91 -22.64 28.03 2.75
C ALA A 91 -23.37 28.19 4.11
N ASN A 92 -23.35 27.15 4.95
CA ASN A 92 -23.94 27.15 6.28
C ASN A 92 -22.93 27.57 7.37
N GLY A 93 -21.71 27.92 6.97
CA GLY A 93 -20.62 28.31 7.88
C GLY A 93 -19.92 27.14 8.58
N ASN A 94 -20.26 25.88 8.25
CA ASN A 94 -19.56 24.69 8.75
C ASN A 94 -18.13 24.68 8.24
N ARG A 95 -17.18 24.20 9.04
CA ARG A 95 -15.79 24.03 8.59
C ARG A 95 -15.71 22.83 7.67
N VAL A 96 -15.03 22.98 6.55
CA VAL A 96 -14.82 21.92 5.56
C VAL A 96 -13.33 21.79 5.31
N VAL A 97 -12.83 20.56 5.35
CA VAL A 97 -11.47 20.20 4.97
C VAL A 97 -11.56 19.31 3.74
N THR A 98 -10.99 19.75 2.63
CA THR A 98 -10.96 18.97 1.39
C THR A 98 -9.53 18.54 1.10
N GLU A 99 -9.29 17.25 1.04
CA GLU A 99 -8.01 16.65 0.69
C GLU A 99 -8.11 16.07 -0.74
N THR A 100 -7.30 16.56 -1.65
CA THR A 100 -7.24 16.08 -3.03
C THR A 100 -5.90 15.41 -3.28
N LEU A 101 -5.95 14.15 -3.72
CA LEU A 101 -4.79 13.38 -4.15
C LEU A 101 -4.60 13.55 -5.67
N LYS A 102 -3.37 13.83 -6.07
CA LYS A 102 -3.00 14.07 -7.46
C LYS A 102 -1.76 13.30 -7.86
N ASN A 103 -1.75 12.85 -9.11
CA ASN A 103 -0.55 12.33 -9.76
C ASN A 103 0.42 13.46 -10.13
N ALA A 104 1.62 13.09 -10.56
CA ALA A 104 2.64 14.02 -11.02
C ALA A 104 2.21 14.85 -12.25
N ASP A 105 1.26 14.35 -13.05
CA ASP A 105 0.65 15.07 -14.17
C ASP A 105 -0.54 15.97 -13.74
N ASN A 106 -0.74 16.13 -12.42
CA ASN A 106 -1.82 16.88 -11.80
C ASN A 106 -3.23 16.29 -12.02
N SER A 107 -3.34 15.08 -12.58
CA SER A 107 -4.61 14.33 -12.62
C SER A 107 -5.05 13.96 -11.22
N VAL A 108 -6.35 14.12 -10.94
CA VAL A 108 -6.93 13.81 -9.62
C VAL A 108 -7.15 12.31 -9.53
N ILE A 109 -6.60 11.71 -8.48
CA ILE A 109 -6.76 10.28 -8.13
C ILE A 109 -7.98 10.10 -7.22
N GLY A 110 -8.26 11.11 -6.40
CA GLY A 110 -9.37 11.07 -5.48
C GLY A 110 -9.44 12.32 -4.63
N THR A 111 -10.60 12.53 -4.02
CA THR A 111 -10.88 13.62 -3.12
C THR A 111 -11.60 13.09 -1.88
N LYS A 112 -11.17 13.54 -0.71
CA LYS A 112 -11.87 13.35 0.55
C LYS A 112 -12.34 14.69 1.06
N THR A 113 -13.60 14.78 1.45
CA THR A 113 -14.16 15.99 2.10
C THR A 113 -14.62 15.63 3.49
N THR A 114 -14.07 16.33 4.48
CA THR A 114 -14.46 16.22 5.89
C THR A 114 -15.21 17.48 6.30
N THR A 115 -16.46 17.32 6.70
CA THR A 115 -17.34 18.43 7.11
C THR A 115 -17.61 18.36 8.61
N PHE A 116 -17.29 19.44 9.32
CA PHE A 116 -17.59 19.60 10.74
C PHE A 116 -18.91 20.37 10.87
N ASN A 117 -20.00 19.62 11.03
CA ASN A 117 -21.31 20.21 11.18
C ASN A 117 -21.49 20.74 12.60
N ASN A 118 -21.60 22.06 12.72
CA ASN A 118 -21.68 22.72 14.01
C ASN A 118 -23.06 22.59 14.67
N ALA A 119 -24.12 22.42 13.87
CA ALA A 119 -25.50 22.40 14.37
C ALA A 119 -25.81 21.10 15.13
N ASN A 120 -25.42 19.96 14.58
CA ASN A 120 -25.66 18.64 15.16
C ASN A 120 -24.41 18.03 15.83
N ARG A 121 -23.27 18.76 15.82
CA ARG A 121 -21.97 18.32 16.37
C ARG A 121 -21.46 17.01 15.75
N THR A 122 -21.71 16.79 14.47
CA THR A 122 -21.21 15.61 13.75
C THR A 122 -20.06 15.96 12.82
N ILE A 123 -19.21 14.97 12.56
CA ILE A 123 -18.20 15.01 11.50
C ILE A 123 -18.60 13.99 10.45
N THR A 124 -18.70 14.43 9.20
CA THR A 124 -19.00 13.55 8.06
C THR A 124 -17.80 13.54 7.13
N GLU A 125 -17.45 12.36 6.61
CA GLU A 125 -16.40 12.19 5.62
C GLU A 125 -16.98 11.57 4.36
N GLU A 126 -16.69 12.17 3.21
CA GLU A 126 -17.10 11.69 1.89
C GLU A 126 -15.86 11.51 1.02
N VAL A 127 -15.71 10.33 0.41
CA VAL A 127 -14.58 9.99 -0.45
C VAL A 127 -15.09 9.75 -1.87
N GLN A 128 -14.40 10.35 -2.84
CA GLN A 128 -14.59 10.13 -4.27
C GLN A 128 -13.25 9.69 -4.85
N LEU A 129 -13.21 8.51 -5.49
CA LEU A 129 -12.04 7.94 -6.15
C LEU A 129 -12.26 7.96 -7.67
#